data_AF-A0A7L0KBV9-F1
#
_entry.id   AF-A0A7L0KBV9-F1
#
_cell.length_a   1.000
_cell.length_b   1.000
_cell.length_c   1.000
_cell.angle_alpha   90.00
_cell.angle_beta   90.00
_cell.angle_gamma   90.00
#
_symmetry.space_group_name_H-M   'P 1'
#
loop_
_entity.id
_entity.type
_entity.pdbx_description
1 polymer ?
#
loop_
_entity_poly.entity_id
_entity_poly.type
_entity_poly.pdbx_seq_one_letter_code
_entity_poly.pdbx_strand_id
1 'polypeptide(L)'
;AHRIEPFPLRLLVNPALRVLDARLVTAPEGCASLRGFSAYVPRHWAVHNGEPVSWEATGWAARIIQHEMDHLDGVLFIDRMDSRTFTNSAWSQLLD
;
A
#
# COMPACT_ATOMS: atom_id res chain seq x y z
N ALA A 1 -10.05 11.19 -1.53
CA ALA A 1 -9.95 9.79 -1.04
C ALA A 1 -8.52 9.31 -0.85
N HIS A 2 -7.47 10.08 -1.20
CA HIS A 2 -6.07 9.69 -0.97
C HIS A 2 -5.46 10.71 -0.01
N ARG A 3 -5.74 10.55 1.30
CA ARG A 3 -5.18 11.43 2.32
C ARG A 3 -3.69 11.08 2.48
N ILE A 4 -2.82 12.03 2.15
CA ILE A 4 -1.38 11.92 2.29
C ILE A 4 -0.98 12.89 3.40
N GLU A 5 -0.48 12.35 4.51
CA GLU A 5 -0.01 13.12 5.66
C GLU A 5 1.37 12.61 6.04
N PRO A 6 2.29 13.49 6.44
CA PRO A 6 3.58 13.07 6.93
C PRO A 6 3.43 12.30 8.25
N PHE A 7 4.24 11.26 8.44
CA PHE A 7 4.40 10.56 9.69
C PHE A 7 5.90 10.30 9.93
N PRO A 8 6.37 10.25 11.19
CA PRO A 8 7.77 9.97 11.49
C PRO A 8 8.15 8.54 11.09
N LEU A 9 9.45 8.27 10.95
CA LEU A 9 9.96 6.90 10.76
C LEU A 9 9.40 5.96 11.84
N ARG A 10 8.95 4.78 11.40
CA ARG A 10 8.46 3.70 12.27
C ARG A 10 9.16 2.40 11.92
N LEU A 11 9.48 1.62 12.94
CA LEU A 11 9.99 0.27 12.84
C LEU A 11 8.99 -0.65 13.52
N LEU A 12 8.45 -1.61 12.77
CA LEU A 12 7.48 -2.58 13.27
C LEU A 12 8.10 -3.96 13.18
N VAL A 13 8.28 -4.63 14.32
CA VAL A 13 8.82 -5.99 14.40
C VAL A 13 7.69 -6.92 14.81
N ASN A 14 7.55 -8.04 14.11
CA ASN A 14 6.43 -8.97 14.25
C ASN A 14 5.05 -8.25 14.23
N PRO A 15 4.80 -7.38 13.22
CA PRO A 15 3.55 -6.63 13.16
C PRO A 15 2.34 -7.55 12.98
N ALA A 16 1.18 -7.06 13.42
CA ALA A 16 -0.11 -7.70 13.19
C ALA A 16 -1.10 -6.65 12.70
N LEU A 17 -1.77 -6.93 11.57
CA LEU A 17 -2.67 -5.98 10.92
C LEU A 17 -4.14 -6.31 11.22
N ARG A 18 -4.90 -5.29 11.63
CA ARG A 18 -6.35 -5.33 11.76
C ARG A 18 -6.98 -4.23 10.90
N VAL A 19 -7.99 -4.58 10.11
CA VAL A 19 -8.77 -3.60 9.34
C VAL A 19 -9.74 -2.86 10.28
N LEU A 20 -9.72 -1.53 10.23
CA LEU A 20 -10.63 -0.66 11.00
C LEU A 20 -11.78 -0.11 10.13
N ASP A 21 -11.50 0.15 8.84
CA ASP A 21 -12.50 0.56 7.85
C ASP A 21 -12.29 -0.25 6.57
N ALA A 22 -13.26 -1.10 6.25
CA ALA A 22 -13.20 -2.03 5.12
C ALA A 22 -13.46 -1.34 3.76
N ARG A 23 -13.77 -0.05 3.72
CA ARG A 23 -13.93 0.68 2.46
C ARG A 23 -12.66 0.56 1.61
N LEU A 24 -12.82 0.04 0.40
CA LEU A 24 -11.73 -0.07 -0.56
C LEU A 24 -11.50 1.27 -1.26
N VAL A 25 -10.25 1.69 -1.30
CA VAL A 25 -9.77 2.84 -2.07
C VAL A 25 -8.72 2.35 -3.05
N THR A 26 -8.95 2.60 -4.33
CA THR A 26 -8.09 2.16 -5.43
C THR A 26 -7.17 3.29 -5.86
N ALA A 27 -5.86 3.05 -5.90
CA ALA A 27 -4.84 4.02 -6.33
C ALA A 27 -3.63 3.30 -6.92
N PRO A 28 -2.76 3.99 -7.69
CA PRO A 28 -1.53 3.40 -8.21
C PRO A 28 -0.58 2.97 -7.07
N GLU A 29 -0.05 1.76 -7.16
CA GLU A 29 1.08 1.25 -6.38
C GLU A 29 2.22 0.86 -7.32
N GLY A 30 3.45 1.05 -6.85
CA GLY A 30 4.65 0.44 -7.40
C GLY A 30 5.41 -0.27 -6.29
N CYS A 31 6.43 -1.05 -6.63
CA CYS A 31 7.22 -1.79 -5.66
C CYS A 31 8.71 -1.76 -6.02
N ALA A 32 9.58 -1.58 -5.02
CA ALA A 32 11.02 -1.62 -5.23
C ALA A 32 11.54 -3.00 -5.69
N SER A 33 10.78 -4.07 -5.39
CA SER A 33 11.04 -5.43 -5.86
C SER A 33 10.57 -5.68 -7.30
N LEU A 34 9.75 -4.80 -7.88
CA LEU A 34 9.26 -4.87 -9.26
C LEU A 34 9.39 -3.51 -9.95
N ARG A 35 10.65 -3.11 -10.16
CA ARG A 35 11.00 -1.76 -10.61
C ARG A 35 10.45 -1.47 -12.00
N GLY A 36 10.01 -0.22 -12.20
CA GLY A 36 9.56 0.29 -13.50
C GLY A 36 8.12 -0.08 -13.85
N PHE A 37 7.37 -0.67 -12.93
CA PHE A 37 5.96 -0.99 -13.14
C PHE A 37 5.08 -0.44 -12.03
N SER A 38 3.85 -0.11 -12.40
CA SER A 38 2.79 0.25 -11.47
C SER A 38 1.45 -0.30 -11.94
N ALA A 39 0.50 -0.42 -11.01
CA ALA A 39 -0.89 -0.73 -11.29
C ALA A 39 -1.79 -0.16 -10.20
N TYR A 40 -3.08 -0.02 -10.50
CA TYR A 40 -4.06 0.36 -9.50
C TYR A 40 -4.38 -0.83 -8.58
N VAL A 41 -4.28 -0.61 -7.26
CA VAL A 41 -4.49 -1.63 -6.24
C VAL A 41 -5.56 -1.15 -5.24
N PRO A 42 -6.61 -1.93 -4.98
CA PRO A 42 -7.58 -1.64 -3.92
C PRO A 42 -6.99 -1.92 -2.54
N ARG A 43 -7.14 -0.98 -1.61
CA ARG A 43 -6.70 -1.11 -0.20
C ARG A 43 -7.78 -0.65 0.76
N HIS A 44 -7.84 -1.23 1.95
CA HIS A 44 -8.72 -0.76 3.02
C HIS A 44 -8.34 0.65 3.46
N TRP A 45 -9.33 1.47 3.79
CA TRP A 45 -9.13 2.88 4.10
C TRP A 45 -8.40 3.11 5.42
N ALA A 46 -8.66 2.27 6.42
CA ALA A 46 -8.07 2.39 7.76
C ALA A 46 -7.64 1.03 8.32
N VAL A 47 -6.46 1.00 8.93
CA VAL A 47 -5.89 -0.20 9.56
C VAL A 47 -5.23 0.15 10.88
N HIS A 48 -5.07 -0.86 11.72
CA HIS A 48 -4.37 -0.82 12.99
C HIS A 48 -3.25 -1.85 12.97
N ASN A 49 -2.02 -1.42 13.26
CA ASN A 49 -0.93 -2.32 13.64
C ASN A 49 -0.94 -2.52 15.15
N GLY A 50 -0.90 -3.78 15.59
CA GLY A 50 -0.91 -4.18 17.00
C GLY A 50 0.38 -3.87 17.79
N GLU A 51 0.44 -4.38 19.02
CA GLU A 51 1.55 -4.21 19.96
C GLU A 51 2.84 -4.92 19.50
N PRO A 52 4.04 -4.43 19.90
CA PRO A 52 4.33 -3.43 20.94
C PRO A 52 4.34 -1.96 20.45
N VAL A 53 4.11 -1.71 19.17
CA VAL A 53 4.02 -0.35 18.60
C VAL A 53 2.66 -0.19 17.93
N SER A 54 1.69 0.28 18.72
CA SER A 54 0.35 0.56 18.23
C SER A 54 0.36 1.73 17.24
N TRP A 55 -0.24 1.50 16.06
CA TRP A 55 -0.41 2.54 15.06
C TRP A 55 -1.72 2.36 14.30
N GLU A 56 -2.66 3.27 14.52
CA GLU A 56 -3.82 3.43 13.66
C GLU A 56 -3.49 4.40 12.52
N ALA A 57 -3.70 3.95 11.30
CA ALA A 57 -3.40 4.71 10.09
C ALA A 57 -4.61 4.74 9.16
N THR A 58 -4.73 5.83 8.42
CA THR A 58 -5.74 6.00 7.36
C THR A 58 -5.09 6.47 6.07
N GLY A 59 -5.80 6.34 4.96
CA GLY A 59 -5.36 6.86 3.66
C GLY A 59 -4.03 6.27 3.19
N TRP A 60 -3.09 7.12 2.80
CA TRP A 60 -1.85 6.68 2.18
C TRP A 60 -0.94 5.92 3.16
N ALA A 61 -0.93 6.30 4.43
CA ALA A 61 -0.22 5.55 5.47
C ALA A 61 -0.80 4.13 5.62
N ALA A 62 -2.12 3.99 5.64
CA ALA A 62 -2.76 2.67 5.69
C ALA A 62 -2.44 1.81 4.46
N ARG A 63 -2.34 2.43 3.27
CA ARG A 63 -1.89 1.74 2.04
C ARG A 63 -0.47 1.21 2.16
N ILE A 64 0.47 2.05 2.63
CA ILE A 64 1.87 1.64 2.83
C ILE A 64 1.93 0.46 3.80
N ILE A 65 1.26 0.55 4.96
CA ILE A 65 1.26 -0.57 5.93
C ILE A 65 0.73 -1.84 5.27
N GLN A 66 -0.40 -1.79 4.57
CA GLN A 66 -0.94 -2.97 3.90
C GLN A 66 0.02 -3.55 2.83
N HIS A 67 0.74 -2.71 2.09
CA HIS A 67 1.76 -3.13 1.13
C HIS A 67 2.95 -3.82 1.83
N GLU A 68 3.48 -3.23 2.90
CA GLU A 68 4.61 -3.82 3.62
C GLU A 68 4.22 -5.09 4.39
N MET A 69 2.97 -5.18 4.88
CA MET A 69 2.45 -6.40 5.49
C MET A 69 2.31 -7.54 4.48
N ASP A 70 1.86 -7.25 3.25
CA ASP A 70 1.78 -8.25 2.18
C ASP A 70 3.13 -8.93 1.92
N HIS A 71 4.25 -8.17 1.97
CA HIS A 71 5.59 -8.75 1.80
C HIS A 71 5.93 -9.80 2.86
N LEU A 72 5.43 -9.65 4.09
CA LEU A 72 5.66 -10.62 5.16
C LEU A 72 4.91 -11.94 4.91
N ASP A 73 3.83 -11.90 4.15
CA ASP A 73 3.04 -13.06 3.73
C ASP A 73 3.43 -13.57 2.33
N GLY A 74 4.50 -13.01 1.73
CA GLY A 74 4.94 -13.38 0.38
C GLY A 74 4.01 -12.92 -0.75
N VAL A 75 3.15 -11.92 -0.49
CA VAL A 75 2.22 -11.33 -1.44
C VAL A 75 2.82 -10.05 -2.03
N LEU A 76 2.68 -9.87 -3.35
CA LEU A 76 3.09 -8.65 -4.04
C LEU A 76 1.87 -7.87 -4.54
N PHE A 77 2.06 -6.59 -4.86
CA PHE A 77 0.97 -5.76 -5.38
C PHE A 77 0.36 -6.31 -6.69
N ILE A 78 1.13 -7.06 -7.48
CA ILE A 78 0.67 -7.72 -8.71
C ILE A 78 -0.33 -8.85 -8.47
N ASP A 79 -0.38 -9.39 -7.24
CA ASP A 79 -1.37 -10.41 -6.86
C ASP A 79 -2.73 -9.78 -6.49
N ARG A 80 -2.76 -8.46 -6.27
CA ARG A 80 -3.95 -7.69 -5.84
C ARG A 80 -4.43 -6.64 -6.85
N MET A 81 -3.62 -6.31 -7.85
CA MET A 81 -3.90 -5.21 -8.78
C MET A 81 -5.10 -5.46 -9.69
N ASP A 82 -5.68 -4.38 -10.21
CA ASP A 82 -6.42 -4.45 -11.47
C ASP A 82 -5.43 -4.62 -12.62
N SER A 83 -5.33 -5.84 -13.16
CA SER A 83 -4.36 -6.20 -14.20
C SER A 83 -4.50 -5.40 -15.49
N ARG A 84 -5.68 -4.82 -15.77
CA ARG A 84 -5.89 -3.94 -16.94
C ARG A 84 -5.16 -2.60 -16.82
N THR A 85 -4.69 -2.27 -15.61
CA THR A 85 -3.99 -1.02 -15.30
C THR A 85 -2.49 -1.20 -15.14
N PHE A 86 -1.98 -2.44 -15.29
CA PHE A 86 -0.55 -2.71 -15.20
C PHE A 86 0.19 -2.01 -16.34
N THR A 87 1.11 -1.12 -15.97
CA THR A 87 1.80 -0.26 -16.93
C THR A 87 3.28 -0.11 -16.57
N ASN A 88 4.11 0.05 -17.59
CA ASN A 88 5.49 0.44 -17.40
C ASN A 88 5.54 1.95 -17.10
N SER A 89 6.16 2.34 -15.99
CA SER A 89 6.17 3.73 -15.50
C SER A 89 6.91 4.70 -16.42
N ALA A 90 7.75 4.22 -17.34
CA ALA A 90 8.37 5.05 -18.36
C ALA A 90 7.35 5.60 -19.37
N TRP A 91 6.22 4.92 -19.59
CA TRP A 91 5.15 5.45 -20.46
C TRP A 91 4.52 6.71 -19.88
N SER A 92 4.40 6.83 -18.56
CA SER A 92 3.91 8.05 -17.92
C SER A 92 4.81 9.26 -18.22
N GLN A 93 6.13 9.06 -18.33
CA GLN A 93 7.09 10.13 -18.59
C GLN A 93 7.11 10.61 -20.05
N LEU A 94 6.49 9.86 -20.97
CA LEU A 94 6.41 10.20 -22.39
C LEU A 94 5.09 10.91 -22.77
N LEU A 95 4.14 10.97 -21.83
CA LEU A 95 2.81 11.56 -22.03
C LEU A 95 2.65 12.93 -21.34
N ASP A 96 3.68 13.38 -20.63
CA ASP A 96 3.85 14.75 -20.13
C ASP A 96 4.74 15.55 -21.11
#